data_AF-A0A6L9KT82-F1
#
_entry.id   AF-A0A6L9KT82-F1
#
_cell.length_a   1.000
_cell.length_b   1.000
_cell.length_c   1.000
_cell.angle_alpha   90.00
_cell.angle_beta   90.00
_cell.angle_gamma   90.00
#
_symmetry.space_group_name_H-M   'P 1'
#
loop_
_entity.id
_entity.type
_entity.pdbx_description
1 polymer ?
#
loop_
_entity_poly.entity_id
_entity_poly.type
_entity_poly.pdbx_seq_one_letter_code
_entity_poly.pdbx_strand_id
1 'polypeptide(L)'
;MSEESIKTSNELIRWLKMLALPVWARFALASIMLLILVSALGLLFWGLRYGEHESISSSVAMLTVGLPVGLIVVALVFGDGGAIKLKALTQLVLSREIPAAILENLSASADDSRYTHADIKTKIRGCIADYVFSVNDKFCRDDKGGHSVTLEFKLELNVKKVNFVVWVPATLDQTSLTLSKRMEGYQSCFFGASKEGYIQNQIPLYGEREGFIGLVFIKTLGDDFLLEPGQRLYFAQDFAFFIRALLSVEAPHG
;
A
#
# COMPACT_ATOMS: atom_id res chain seq x y z
N MET A 1 34.05 -5.33 -13.14
CA MET A 1 33.19 -5.14 -14.34
C MET A 1 31.72 -5.41 -14.00
N SER A 2 31.14 -4.76 -12.98
CA SER A 2 29.86 -5.24 -12.41
C SER A 2 28.86 -4.19 -11.91
N GLU A 3 29.18 -2.89 -11.88
CA GLU A 3 28.18 -1.88 -11.45
C GLU A 3 27.72 -0.96 -12.59
N GLU A 4 28.61 -0.59 -13.51
CA GLU A 4 28.24 0.24 -14.67
C GLU A 4 27.34 -0.52 -15.66
N SER A 5 27.55 -1.83 -15.85
CA SER A 5 26.72 -2.65 -16.75
C SER A 5 25.29 -2.85 -16.24
N ILE A 6 25.11 -2.89 -14.91
CA ILE A 6 23.79 -3.00 -14.27
C ILE A 6 23.05 -1.66 -14.39
N LYS A 7 23.75 -0.53 -14.23
CA LYS A 7 23.17 0.81 -14.41
C LYS A 7 22.72 1.07 -15.85
N THR A 8 23.55 0.74 -16.85
CA THR A 8 23.20 0.92 -18.27
C THR A 8 22.04 0.02 -18.71
N SER A 9 21.99 -1.23 -18.21
CA SER A 9 20.86 -2.13 -18.47
C SER A 9 19.53 -1.59 -17.90
N ASN A 10 19.58 -1.02 -16.69
CA ASN A 10 18.41 -0.37 -16.07
C ASN A 10 17.95 0.87 -16.85
N GLU A 11 18.87 1.67 -17.39
CA GLU A 11 18.52 2.81 -18.25
C GLU A 11 17.90 2.37 -19.58
N LEU A 12 18.44 1.32 -20.21
CA LEU A 12 17.89 0.78 -21.47
C LEU A 12 16.47 0.22 -21.26
N ILE A 13 16.23 -0.52 -20.19
CA ILE A 13 14.89 -1.00 -19.80
C ILE A 13 13.96 0.18 -19.50
N ARG A 14 14.46 1.25 -18.87
CA ARG A 14 13.69 2.46 -18.60
C ARG A 14 13.33 3.23 -19.88
N TRP A 15 14.25 3.34 -20.84
CA TRP A 15 13.98 3.91 -22.18
C TRP A 15 12.99 3.06 -22.97
N LEU A 16 13.12 1.74 -22.92
CA LEU A 16 12.20 0.80 -23.56
C LEU A 16 10.79 0.90 -22.94
N LYS A 17 10.68 1.08 -21.62
CA LYS A 17 9.42 1.36 -20.91
C LYS A 17 8.83 2.73 -21.24
N MET A 18 9.66 3.73 -21.57
CA MET A 18 9.18 5.04 -22.04
C MET A 18 8.65 5.00 -23.48
N LEU A 19 9.02 3.99 -24.25
CA LEU A 19 8.38 3.65 -25.53
C LEU A 19 7.02 3.00 -25.23
N ALA A 20 6.07 3.81 -24.76
CA ALA A 20 4.72 3.41 -24.39
C ALA A 20 3.93 2.97 -25.63
N LEU A 21 4.19 1.74 -26.08
CA LEU A 21 3.45 1.13 -27.17
C LEU A 21 1.98 0.95 -26.75
N PRO A 22 1.02 1.36 -27.59
CA PRO A 22 -0.38 1.14 -27.30
C PRO A 22 -0.64 -0.36 -27.14
N VAL A 23 -1.58 -0.72 -26.24
CA VAL A 23 -1.83 -2.10 -25.83
C VAL A 23 -2.06 -3.03 -27.05
N TRP A 24 -2.78 -2.55 -28.07
CA TRP A 24 -3.02 -3.32 -29.30
C TRP A 24 -1.73 -3.64 -30.07
N ALA A 25 -0.76 -2.72 -30.11
CA ALA A 25 0.50 -2.92 -30.81
C ALA A 25 1.38 -3.94 -30.08
N ARG A 26 1.34 -3.97 -28.74
CA ARG A 26 2.01 -4.99 -27.94
C ARG A 26 1.46 -6.38 -28.23
N PHE A 27 0.14 -6.53 -28.31
CA PHE A 27 -0.49 -7.80 -28.67
C PHE A 27 -0.18 -8.21 -30.11
N ALA A 28 -0.20 -7.28 -31.06
CA ALA A 28 0.19 -7.56 -32.45
C ALA A 28 1.64 -8.05 -32.55
N LEU A 29 2.56 -7.38 -31.87
CA LEU A 29 3.99 -7.73 -31.87
C LEU A 29 4.23 -9.09 -31.18
N ALA A 30 3.55 -9.35 -30.06
CA ALA A 30 3.58 -10.65 -29.40
C ALA A 30 3.04 -11.77 -30.31
N SER A 31 1.96 -11.52 -31.05
CA SER A 31 1.39 -12.50 -31.99
C SER A 31 2.34 -12.79 -33.15
N ILE A 32 3.00 -11.78 -33.71
CA ILE A 32 3.99 -11.95 -34.78
C ILE A 32 5.17 -12.78 -34.27
N MET A 33 5.71 -12.46 -33.09
CA MET A 33 6.81 -13.24 -32.51
C MET A 33 6.41 -14.68 -32.19
N LEU A 34 5.21 -14.90 -31.68
CA LEU A 34 4.69 -16.24 -31.45
C LEU A 34 4.62 -17.03 -32.75
N LEU A 35 4.11 -16.42 -33.83
CA LEU A 35 4.05 -17.04 -35.16
C LEU A 35 5.45 -17.42 -35.67
N ILE A 36 6.44 -16.53 -35.54
CA ILE A 36 7.83 -16.79 -35.96
C ILE A 36 8.43 -17.96 -35.17
N LEU A 37 8.24 -18.00 -33.84
CA LEU A 37 8.74 -19.07 -32.99
C LEU A 37 8.06 -20.41 -33.30
N VAL A 38 6.75 -20.40 -33.50
CA VAL A 38 5.99 -21.60 -33.90
C VAL A 38 6.42 -22.09 -35.28
N SER A 39 6.65 -21.18 -36.25
CA SER A 39 7.15 -21.58 -37.57
C SER A 39 8.56 -22.15 -37.50
N ALA A 40 9.44 -21.58 -36.67
CA ALA A 40 10.79 -22.10 -36.49
C ALA A 40 10.77 -23.48 -35.83
N LEU A 41 9.94 -23.68 -34.81
CA LEU A 41 9.71 -25.01 -34.20
C LEU A 41 9.12 -26.01 -35.19
N GLY A 42 8.21 -25.57 -36.05
CA GLY A 42 7.63 -26.39 -37.12
C GLY A 42 8.68 -26.84 -38.13
N LEU A 43 9.54 -25.92 -38.59
CA LEU A 43 10.66 -26.23 -39.50
C LEU A 43 11.68 -27.18 -38.85
N LEU A 44 11.98 -26.98 -37.56
CA LEU A 44 12.86 -27.88 -36.81
C LEU A 44 12.26 -29.29 -36.76
N PHE A 45 10.98 -29.42 -36.39
CA PHE A 45 10.30 -30.70 -36.31
C PHE A 45 10.23 -31.40 -37.68
N TRP A 46 9.94 -30.63 -38.74
CA TRP A 46 9.93 -31.14 -40.11
C TRP A 46 11.31 -31.62 -40.56
N GLY A 47 12.34 -30.79 -40.36
CA GLY A 47 13.72 -31.12 -40.70
C GLY A 47 14.23 -32.36 -39.97
N LEU A 48 13.87 -32.53 -38.69
CA LEU A 48 14.19 -33.75 -37.92
C LEU A 48 13.45 -34.98 -38.43
N ARG A 49 12.20 -34.84 -38.87
CA ARG A 49 11.38 -35.97 -39.35
C ARG A 49 11.80 -36.46 -40.74
N TYR A 50 12.22 -35.56 -41.62
CA TYR A 50 12.58 -35.88 -43.01
C TYR A 50 14.09 -35.89 -43.28
N GLY A 51 14.92 -35.56 -42.30
CA GLY A 51 16.39 -35.58 -42.43
C GLY A 51 16.96 -34.42 -43.24
N GLU A 52 16.22 -33.31 -43.38
CA GLU A 52 16.64 -32.16 -44.16
C GLU A 52 17.54 -31.22 -43.33
N HIS A 53 18.84 -31.27 -43.58
CA HIS A 53 19.83 -30.46 -42.85
C HIS A 53 19.64 -28.94 -43.04
N GLU A 54 19.15 -28.49 -44.20
CA GLU A 54 18.89 -27.07 -44.48
C GLU A 54 17.75 -26.50 -43.63
N SER A 55 16.67 -27.27 -43.49
CA SER A 55 15.50 -26.96 -42.64
C SER A 55 15.91 -26.87 -41.17
N ILE A 56 16.77 -27.80 -40.71
CA ILE A 56 17.31 -27.79 -39.34
C ILE A 56 18.18 -26.54 -39.12
N SER A 57 19.14 -26.26 -40.00
CA SER A 57 20.04 -25.10 -39.86
C SER A 57 19.27 -23.77 -39.80
N SER A 58 18.29 -23.59 -40.69
CA SER A 58 17.47 -22.38 -40.77
C SER A 58 16.63 -22.19 -39.50
N SER A 59 16.04 -23.27 -38.97
CA SER A 59 15.26 -23.22 -37.74
C SER A 59 16.10 -22.86 -36.51
N VAL A 60 17.31 -23.40 -36.40
CA VAL A 60 18.24 -23.09 -35.31
C VAL A 60 18.67 -21.63 -35.36
N ALA A 61 18.96 -21.09 -36.56
CA ALA A 61 19.29 -19.68 -36.72
C ALA A 61 18.11 -18.76 -36.30
N MET A 62 16.89 -19.09 -36.74
CA MET A 62 15.68 -18.35 -36.36
C MET A 62 15.40 -18.40 -34.86
N LEU A 63 15.54 -19.55 -34.22
CA LEU A 63 15.35 -19.68 -32.76
C LEU A 63 16.40 -18.90 -31.98
N THR A 64 17.66 -18.91 -32.44
CA THR A 64 18.76 -18.20 -31.78
C THR A 64 18.53 -16.69 -31.72
N VAL A 65 18.00 -16.11 -32.80
CA VAL A 65 17.65 -14.68 -32.84
C VAL A 65 16.28 -14.41 -32.20
N GLY A 66 15.32 -15.30 -32.41
CA GLY A 66 13.95 -15.14 -31.99
C GLY A 66 13.74 -15.27 -30.48
N LEU A 67 14.52 -16.09 -29.78
CA LEU A 67 14.40 -16.29 -28.33
C LEU A 67 14.71 -15.02 -27.52
N PRO A 68 15.88 -14.36 -27.69
CA PRO A 68 16.19 -13.13 -26.98
C PRO A 68 15.19 -12.00 -27.27
N VAL A 69 14.81 -11.83 -28.54
CA VAL A 69 13.81 -10.83 -28.94
C VAL A 69 12.45 -11.18 -28.34
N GLY A 70 12.05 -12.46 -28.38
CA GLY A 70 10.81 -12.94 -27.78
C GLY A 70 10.72 -12.66 -26.28
N LEU A 71 11.82 -12.86 -25.53
CA LEU A 71 11.90 -12.52 -24.11
C LEU A 71 11.68 -11.02 -23.85
N ILE A 72 12.28 -10.15 -24.67
CA ILE A 72 12.08 -8.69 -24.57
C ILE A 72 10.61 -8.33 -24.82
N VAL A 73 9.99 -8.94 -25.83
CA VAL A 73 8.58 -8.70 -26.17
C VAL A 73 7.65 -9.16 -25.06
N VAL A 74 7.91 -10.34 -24.47
CA VAL A 74 7.18 -10.82 -23.29
C VAL A 74 7.31 -9.82 -22.14
N ALA A 75 8.53 -9.38 -21.83
CA ALA A 75 8.75 -8.38 -20.77
C ALA A 75 8.00 -7.05 -21.02
N LEU A 76 7.91 -6.60 -22.29
CA LEU A 76 7.16 -5.41 -22.69
C LEU A 76 5.64 -5.57 -22.57
N VAL A 77 5.11 -6.74 -22.96
CA VAL A 77 3.67 -7.01 -22.89
C VAL A 77 3.20 -7.05 -21.45
N PHE A 78 3.97 -7.69 -20.57
CA PHE A 78 3.61 -7.86 -19.16
C PHE A 78 4.09 -6.72 -18.23
N GLY A 79 4.97 -5.83 -18.71
CA GLY A 79 5.63 -4.80 -17.90
C GLY A 79 4.72 -3.71 -17.32
N ASP A 80 3.61 -3.37 -18.00
CA ASP A 80 2.73 -2.27 -17.57
C ASP A 80 1.65 -2.67 -16.55
N GLY A 81 1.41 -3.98 -16.39
CA GLY A 81 0.43 -4.49 -15.42
C GLY A 81 0.79 -4.13 -13.97
N GLY A 82 2.06 -3.80 -13.71
CA GLY A 82 2.57 -3.47 -12.38
C GLY A 82 1.83 -2.30 -11.73
N ALA A 83 1.66 -1.16 -12.42
CA ALA A 83 1.04 0.02 -11.81
C ALA A 83 -0.44 -0.20 -11.47
N ILE A 84 -1.19 -0.86 -12.36
CA ILE A 84 -2.60 -1.21 -12.12
C ILE A 84 -2.70 -2.19 -10.95
N LYS A 85 -1.83 -3.20 -10.91
CA LYS A 85 -1.76 -4.17 -9.81
C LYS A 85 -1.41 -3.50 -8.48
N LEU A 86 -0.43 -2.59 -8.46
CA LEU A 86 -0.04 -1.84 -7.27
C LEU A 86 -1.18 -0.95 -6.78
N LYS A 87 -1.94 -0.31 -7.69
CA LYS A 87 -3.14 0.46 -7.32
C LYS A 87 -4.21 -0.44 -6.69
N ALA A 88 -4.46 -1.62 -7.28
CA ALA A 88 -5.40 -2.59 -6.73
C ALA A 88 -4.97 -3.10 -5.34
N LEU A 89 -3.67 -3.36 -5.15
CA LEU A 89 -3.11 -3.75 -3.85
C LEU A 89 -3.21 -2.62 -2.82
N THR A 90 -2.92 -1.39 -3.21
CA THR A 90 -3.09 -0.20 -2.35
C THR A 90 -4.54 -0.11 -1.87
N GLN A 91 -5.50 -0.26 -2.78
CA GLN A 91 -6.92 -0.24 -2.43
C GLN A 91 -7.31 -1.42 -1.52
N LEU A 92 -6.74 -2.60 -1.73
CA LEU A 92 -6.96 -3.77 -0.88
C LEU A 92 -6.44 -3.54 0.56
N VAL A 93 -5.25 -2.95 0.70
CA VAL A 93 -4.69 -2.60 2.01
C VAL A 93 -5.61 -1.62 2.75
N LEU A 94 -6.01 -0.53 2.08
CA LEU A 94 -6.82 0.52 2.67
C LEU A 94 -8.27 0.08 2.97
N SER A 95 -8.88 -0.70 2.08
CA SER A 95 -10.30 -1.10 2.23
C SER A 95 -10.51 -2.28 3.15
N ARG A 96 -9.53 -3.17 3.26
CA ARG A 96 -9.73 -4.47 3.90
C ARG A 96 -8.69 -4.78 4.96
N GLU A 97 -7.39 -4.77 4.63
CA GLU A 97 -6.36 -5.24 5.56
C GLU A 97 -6.26 -4.33 6.80
N ILE A 98 -6.23 -3.00 6.63
CA ILE A 98 -6.16 -2.05 7.75
C ILE A 98 -7.42 -2.09 8.62
N PRO A 99 -8.66 -1.92 8.09
CA PRO A 99 -9.86 -2.03 8.91
C PRO A 99 -10.01 -3.37 9.63
N ALA A 100 -9.68 -4.48 8.96
CA ALA A 100 -9.77 -5.81 9.55
C ALA A 100 -8.80 -5.95 10.73
N ALA A 101 -7.55 -5.52 10.58
CA ALA A 101 -6.57 -5.57 11.66
C ALA A 101 -6.98 -4.71 12.86
N ILE A 102 -7.55 -3.51 12.62
CA ILE A 102 -8.06 -2.65 13.70
C ILE A 102 -9.19 -3.34 14.45
N LEU A 103 -10.21 -3.84 13.74
CA LEU A 103 -11.35 -4.53 14.35
C LEU A 103 -10.92 -5.80 15.10
N GLU A 104 -10.04 -6.60 14.52
CA GLU A 104 -9.50 -7.81 15.14
C GLU A 104 -8.76 -7.46 16.44
N ASN A 105 -7.86 -6.47 16.41
CA ASN A 105 -7.09 -6.02 17.57
C ASN A 105 -7.97 -5.54 18.73
N LEU A 106 -9.06 -4.83 18.40
CA LEU A 106 -10.01 -4.34 19.37
C LEU A 106 -10.90 -5.45 19.95
N SER A 107 -11.30 -6.41 19.12
CA SER A 107 -12.12 -7.56 19.53
C SER A 107 -11.35 -8.61 20.33
N ALA A 108 -10.02 -8.70 20.15
CA ALA A 108 -9.17 -9.69 20.80
C ALA A 108 -8.98 -9.44 22.32
N SER A 109 -9.34 -8.26 22.82
CA SER A 109 -9.17 -7.92 24.23
C SER A 109 -10.34 -8.49 25.05
N ALA A 110 -10.19 -9.72 25.55
CA ALA A 110 -11.22 -10.44 26.31
C ALA A 110 -11.72 -9.70 27.57
N ASP A 111 -10.91 -8.83 28.16
CA ASP A 111 -11.26 -8.00 29.33
C ASP A 111 -11.95 -6.67 28.97
N ASP A 112 -11.94 -6.26 27.70
CA ASP A 112 -12.32 -4.91 27.30
C ASP A 112 -13.59 -4.87 26.43
N SER A 113 -14.74 -5.08 27.10
CA SER A 113 -16.07 -5.02 26.47
C SER A 113 -16.46 -3.64 25.91
N ARG A 114 -15.58 -2.64 26.00
CA ARG A 114 -15.82 -1.27 25.48
C ARG A 114 -15.79 -1.22 23.96
N TYR A 115 -14.95 -2.02 23.31
CA TYR A 115 -14.77 -1.95 21.85
C TYR A 115 -15.57 -3.00 21.07
N THR A 116 -16.40 -3.81 21.75
CA THR A 116 -17.12 -4.93 21.13
C THR A 116 -18.15 -4.49 20.08
N HIS A 117 -18.55 -3.22 20.10
CA HIS A 117 -19.49 -2.61 19.13
C HIS A 117 -18.83 -1.48 18.33
N ALA A 118 -17.52 -1.54 18.12
CA ALA A 118 -16.81 -0.56 17.30
C ALA A 118 -17.24 -0.66 15.82
N ASP A 119 -17.57 0.48 15.22
CA ASP A 119 -17.84 0.61 13.79
C ASP A 119 -16.76 1.45 13.10
N ILE A 120 -16.38 1.03 11.90
CA ILE A 120 -15.38 1.72 11.07
C ILE A 120 -16.01 2.07 9.73
N LYS A 121 -16.24 3.35 9.50
CA LYS A 121 -16.66 3.86 8.21
C LYS A 121 -15.44 4.29 7.42
N THR A 122 -15.32 3.77 6.21
CA THR A 122 -14.19 4.06 5.32
C THR A 122 -14.67 4.74 4.05
N LYS A 123 -13.97 5.80 3.65
CA LYS A 123 -14.20 6.48 2.37
C LYS A 123 -12.89 6.56 1.61
N ILE A 124 -12.83 5.86 0.49
CA ILE A 124 -11.59 5.70 -0.28
C ILE A 124 -11.65 6.54 -1.56
N ARG A 125 -10.60 7.29 -1.81
CA ARG A 125 -10.40 8.12 -3.00
C ARG A 125 -9.00 7.89 -3.55
N GLY A 126 -8.88 6.91 -4.45
CA GLY A 126 -7.59 6.52 -5.02
C GLY A 126 -6.68 5.91 -3.97
N CYS A 127 -5.57 6.58 -3.65
CA CYS A 127 -4.58 6.13 -2.67
C CYS A 127 -4.78 6.75 -1.27
N ILE A 128 -5.93 7.39 -1.06
CA ILE A 128 -6.29 8.07 0.19
C ILE A 128 -7.53 7.39 0.77
N ALA A 129 -7.52 7.15 2.07
CA ALA A 129 -8.66 6.66 2.81
C ALA A 129 -8.92 7.53 4.04
N ASP A 130 -10.14 8.03 4.13
CA ASP A 130 -10.66 8.72 5.31
C ASP A 130 -11.41 7.68 6.17
N TYR A 131 -11.04 7.59 7.44
CA TYR A 131 -11.62 6.66 8.41
C TYR A 131 -12.33 7.44 9.50
N VAL A 132 -13.56 7.03 9.78
CA VAL A 132 -14.32 7.48 10.94
C VAL A 132 -14.60 6.26 11.79
N PHE A 133 -13.95 6.23 12.95
CA PHE A 133 -14.10 5.19 13.93
C PHE A 133 -15.06 5.66 15.02
N SER A 134 -16.03 4.83 15.40
CA SER A 134 -17.01 5.15 16.43
C SER A 134 -17.12 4.02 17.44
N VAL A 135 -16.91 4.33 18.71
CA VAL A 135 -17.14 3.42 19.84
C VAL A 135 -18.35 3.90 20.59
N ASN A 136 -19.19 2.96 21.01
CA ASN A 136 -20.26 3.24 21.95
C ASN A 136 -19.76 2.87 23.34
N ASP A 137 -19.24 3.85 24.08
CA ASP A 137 -18.75 3.60 25.42
C ASP A 137 -19.93 3.49 26.40
N LYS A 138 -20.26 2.26 26.80
CA LYS A 138 -21.28 2.00 27.82
C LYS A 138 -20.78 2.33 29.24
N PHE A 139 -19.49 2.56 29.43
CA PHE A 139 -18.87 2.82 30.74
C PHE A 139 -18.76 4.32 31.09
N CYS A 140 -18.94 5.24 30.15
CA CYS A 140 -19.24 6.64 30.45
C CYS A 140 -20.70 6.77 30.94
N ARG A 141 -20.96 6.23 32.15
CA ARG A 141 -22.16 6.47 32.93
C ARG A 141 -22.10 7.89 33.50
N ASP A 142 -22.58 8.85 32.73
CA ASP A 142 -23.26 10.00 33.31
C ASP A 142 -24.65 10.10 32.68
N ASP A 143 -25.64 10.32 33.54
CA ASP A 143 -27.05 10.24 33.22
C ASP A 143 -27.43 11.11 32.01
N LYS A 144 -28.00 10.46 30.96
CA LYS A 144 -28.57 10.98 29.70
C LYS A 144 -27.67 10.87 28.46
N GLY A 145 -27.68 9.67 27.86
CA GLY A 145 -27.25 9.42 26.48
C GLY A 145 -25.80 8.98 26.38
N GLY A 146 -25.56 7.73 25.99
CA GLY A 146 -24.21 7.16 25.87
C GLY A 146 -23.30 8.05 25.03
N HIS A 147 -22.15 8.43 25.59
CA HIS A 147 -21.15 9.20 24.86
C HIS A 147 -20.47 8.27 23.85
N SER A 148 -20.71 8.52 22.56
CA SER A 148 -19.95 7.89 21.50
C SER A 148 -18.62 8.61 21.33
N VAL A 149 -17.52 7.88 21.52
CA VAL A 149 -16.18 8.40 21.23
C VAL A 149 -15.89 8.15 19.76
N THR A 150 -15.61 9.23 19.02
CA THR A 150 -15.30 9.17 17.60
C THR A 150 -13.85 9.56 17.36
N LEU A 151 -13.08 8.67 16.72
CA LEU A 151 -11.74 8.96 16.25
C LEU A 151 -11.75 9.06 14.74
N GLU A 152 -11.26 10.18 14.22
CA GLU A 152 -11.18 10.41 12.78
C GLU A 152 -9.73 10.53 12.35
N PHE A 153 -9.39 9.81 11.29
CA PHE A 153 -8.06 9.85 10.73
C PHE A 153 -8.07 9.60 9.23
N LYS A 154 -7.03 10.09 8.57
CA LYS A 154 -6.79 9.96 7.15
C LYS A 154 -5.50 9.20 6.93
N LEU A 155 -5.49 8.28 5.98
CA LEU A 155 -4.30 7.53 5.59
C LEU A 155 -4.08 7.67 4.09
N GLU A 156 -2.87 8.08 3.72
CA GLU A 156 -2.43 8.20 2.33
C GLU A 156 -1.30 7.20 2.09
N LEU A 157 -1.52 6.23 1.20
CA LEU A 157 -0.55 5.18 0.90
C LEU A 157 0.08 5.42 -0.48
N ASN A 158 1.31 5.90 -0.49
CA ASN A 158 2.11 6.13 -1.69
C ASN A 158 3.18 5.05 -1.83
N VAL A 159 2.77 3.80 -2.11
CA VAL A 159 3.58 2.59 -2.36
C VAL A 159 4.64 2.26 -1.30
N LYS A 160 5.63 3.14 -1.12
CA LYS A 160 6.73 3.08 -0.15
C LYS A 160 6.58 4.05 1.03
N LYS A 161 5.49 4.81 1.10
CA LYS A 161 5.28 5.79 2.16
C LYS A 161 3.84 5.83 2.60
N VAL A 162 3.61 5.93 3.91
CA VAL A 162 2.32 6.25 4.49
C VAL A 162 2.37 7.63 5.12
N ASN A 163 1.41 8.48 4.77
CA ASN A 163 1.08 9.65 5.57
C ASN A 163 -0.18 9.32 6.37
N PHE A 164 -0.10 9.48 7.67
CA PHE A 164 -1.21 9.30 8.60
C PHE A 164 -1.53 10.64 9.24
N VAL A 165 -2.79 11.07 9.17
CA VAL A 165 -3.26 12.29 9.83
C VAL A 165 -4.33 11.89 10.83
N VAL A 166 -4.13 12.19 12.10
CA VAL A 166 -5.16 12.02 13.13
C VAL A 166 -5.67 13.38 13.58
N TRP A 167 -7.00 13.50 13.68
CA TRP A 167 -7.65 14.73 14.13
C TRP A 167 -7.89 14.65 15.64
N VAL A 168 -7.20 15.48 16.40
CA VAL A 168 -7.38 15.59 17.86
C VAL A 168 -8.22 16.82 18.17
N PRO A 169 -9.25 16.73 19.03
CA PRO A 169 -10.07 17.88 19.37
C PRO A 169 -9.23 18.98 20.04
N ALA A 170 -9.24 20.17 19.45
CA ALA A 170 -8.71 21.38 20.05
C ALA A 170 -9.84 22.04 20.85
N THR A 171 -9.73 22.04 22.18
CA THR A 171 -10.65 22.81 23.02
C THR A 171 -10.57 24.28 22.60
N LEU A 172 -11.74 24.90 22.38
CA LEU A 172 -11.89 26.29 21.95
C LEU A 172 -11.21 27.31 22.90
N ASP A 173 -10.89 26.91 24.14
CA ASP A 173 -10.15 27.72 25.10
C ASP A 173 -8.64 27.63 24.85
N GLN A 174 -8.13 28.62 24.10
CA GLN A 174 -6.74 28.80 23.71
C GLN A 174 -5.84 29.19 24.89
N THR A 175 -5.46 28.21 25.71
CA THR A 175 -4.19 28.30 26.46
C THR A 175 -3.25 27.21 25.97
N SER A 176 -2.01 27.59 25.66
CA SER A 176 -0.95 26.65 25.25
C SER A 176 -0.76 25.50 26.25
N LEU A 177 -1.14 25.72 27.52
CA LEU A 177 -1.07 24.79 28.63
C LEU A 177 -2.10 23.62 28.58
N THR A 178 -3.33 23.86 28.12
CA THR A 178 -4.35 22.79 28.01
C THR A 178 -4.05 21.86 26.84
N LEU A 179 -3.53 22.42 25.75
CA LEU A 179 -3.09 21.65 24.59
C LEU A 179 -1.83 20.84 24.92
N SER A 180 -0.84 21.41 25.61
CA SER A 180 0.36 20.68 26.03
C SER A 180 0.02 19.52 26.98
N LYS A 181 -0.87 19.76 27.96
CA LYS A 181 -1.33 18.72 28.90
C LYS A 181 -2.11 17.60 28.21
N ARG A 182 -2.89 17.91 27.16
CA ARG A 182 -3.55 16.87 26.35
C ARG A 182 -2.54 16.09 25.51
N MET A 183 -1.54 16.77 24.94
CA MET A 183 -0.46 16.12 24.19
C MET A 183 0.42 15.22 25.07
N GLU A 184 0.57 15.52 26.37
CA GLU A 184 1.21 14.62 27.34
C GLU A 184 0.49 13.26 27.43
N GLY A 185 -0.85 13.24 27.36
CA GLY A 185 -1.63 11.99 27.35
C GLY A 185 -1.32 11.09 26.14
N TYR A 186 -0.92 11.70 25.02
CA TYR A 186 -0.54 10.99 23.80
C TYR A 186 0.95 10.62 23.73
N GLN A 187 1.77 11.12 24.65
CA GLN A 187 3.23 11.00 24.57
C GLN A 187 3.70 9.55 24.53
N SER A 188 3.05 8.65 25.29
CA SER A 188 3.33 7.22 25.27
C SER A 188 3.03 6.59 23.89
N CYS A 189 1.90 6.97 23.29
CA CYS A 189 1.47 6.50 21.96
C CYS A 189 2.44 6.97 20.88
N PHE A 190 2.81 8.25 20.91
CA PHE A 190 3.75 8.84 19.95
C PHE A 190 5.17 8.29 20.10
N PHE A 191 5.59 7.99 21.34
CA PHE A 191 6.86 7.33 21.58
C PHE A 191 6.89 5.91 20.97
N GLY A 192 5.83 5.12 21.19
CA GLY A 192 5.69 3.80 20.57
C GLY A 192 5.72 3.87 19.04
N ALA A 193 4.92 4.77 18.46
CA ALA A 193 4.91 5.00 17.02
C ALA A 193 6.30 5.42 16.49
N SER A 194 7.03 6.27 17.21
CA SER A 194 8.39 6.66 16.82
C SER A 194 9.35 5.49 16.78
N LYS A 195 9.25 4.53 17.71
CA LYS A 195 10.06 3.30 17.71
C LYS A 195 9.77 2.39 16.54
N GLU A 196 8.52 2.39 16.08
CA GLU A 196 8.09 1.69 14.88
C GLU A 196 8.36 2.48 13.59
N GLY A 197 9.04 3.63 13.67
CA GLY A 197 9.49 4.40 12.51
C GLY A 197 8.46 5.40 11.95
N TYR A 198 7.40 5.71 12.70
CA TYR A 198 6.56 6.87 12.39
C TYR A 198 7.25 8.16 12.80
N ILE A 199 7.45 9.07 11.86
CA ILE A 199 8.04 10.39 12.09
C ILE A 199 6.92 11.41 12.14
N GLN A 200 6.73 12.06 13.29
CA GLN A 200 5.76 13.14 13.43
C GLN A 200 6.25 14.40 12.71
N ASN A 201 5.39 14.99 11.90
CA ASN A 201 5.61 16.31 11.34
C ASN A 201 5.50 17.35 12.46
N GLN A 202 6.49 18.25 12.54
CA GLN A 202 6.53 19.30 13.57
C GLN A 202 5.49 20.40 13.35
N ILE A 203 4.94 20.50 12.13
CA ILE A 203 3.93 21.49 11.77
C ILE A 203 2.56 20.80 11.77
N PRO A 204 1.72 21.02 12.79
CA PRO A 204 0.36 20.52 12.80
C PRO A 204 -0.51 21.23 11.75
N LEU A 205 -1.55 20.53 11.29
CA LEU A 205 -2.54 21.07 10.37
C LEU A 205 -3.62 21.79 11.16
N TYR A 206 -3.78 23.09 10.90
CA TYR A 206 -4.85 23.92 11.44
C TYR A 206 -5.85 24.28 10.35
N GLY A 207 -7.14 24.34 10.68
CA GLY A 207 -8.16 24.91 9.81
C GLY A 207 -8.75 23.97 8.74
N GLU A 208 -8.22 22.76 8.55
CA GLU A 208 -8.91 21.74 7.73
C GLU A 208 -10.20 21.24 8.39
N ARG A 209 -10.28 21.30 9.72
CA ARG A 209 -11.44 20.94 10.51
C ARG A 209 -11.59 21.87 11.71
N GLU A 210 -12.74 22.55 11.82
CA GLU A 210 -13.02 23.46 12.93
C GLU A 210 -13.01 22.71 14.27
N GLY A 211 -12.29 23.25 15.25
CA GLY A 211 -12.18 22.64 16.58
C GLY A 211 -11.27 21.42 16.66
N PHE A 212 -10.48 21.13 15.62
CA PHE A 212 -9.51 20.03 15.62
C PHE A 212 -8.13 20.48 15.15
N ILE A 213 -7.11 19.76 15.61
CA ILE A 213 -5.73 19.86 15.15
C ILE A 213 -5.35 18.54 14.49
N GLY A 214 -4.83 18.63 13.27
CA GLY A 214 -4.33 17.48 12.53
C GLY A 214 -2.87 17.21 12.88
N LEU A 215 -2.60 16.07 13.49
CA LEU A 215 -1.24 15.58 13.71
C LEU A 215 -0.85 14.65 12.57
N VAL A 216 0.24 14.98 11.89
CA VAL A 216 0.71 14.23 10.71
C VAL A 216 1.88 13.35 11.10
N PHE A 217 1.82 12.08 10.74
CA PHE A 217 2.88 11.09 10.90
C PHE A 217 3.24 10.52 9.54
N ILE A 218 4.53 10.29 9.32
CA ILE A 218 5.07 9.76 8.07
C ILE A 218 5.87 8.50 8.39
N LYS A 219 5.53 7.38 7.75
CA LYS A 219 6.28 6.13 7.85
C LYS A 219 6.75 5.69 6.47
N THR A 220 8.05 5.40 6.36
CA THR A 220 8.62 4.76 5.17
C THR A 220 8.38 3.26 5.26
N LEU A 221 7.97 2.67 4.14
CA LEU A 221 7.69 1.25 3.98
C LEU A 221 8.78 0.60 3.11
N GLY A 222 8.88 -0.74 3.17
CA GLY A 222 9.82 -1.50 2.35
C GLY A 222 9.60 -1.34 0.84
N ASP A 223 10.65 -1.61 0.06
CA ASP A 223 10.63 -1.39 -1.40
C ASP A 223 9.52 -2.17 -2.12
N ASP A 224 9.21 -3.37 -1.63
CA ASP A 224 8.20 -4.29 -2.16
C ASP A 224 7.01 -4.47 -1.20
N PHE A 225 6.76 -3.51 -0.31
CA PHE A 225 5.70 -3.56 0.71
C PHE A 225 4.36 -4.07 0.15
N LEU A 226 3.90 -3.49 -0.96
CA LEU A 226 2.62 -3.87 -1.57
C LEU A 226 2.61 -5.31 -2.09
N LEU A 227 3.76 -5.86 -2.45
CA LEU A 227 3.90 -7.21 -3.01
C LEU A 227 4.11 -8.27 -1.93
N GLU A 228 4.66 -7.91 -0.77
CA GLU A 228 4.97 -8.83 0.34
C GLU A 228 3.84 -8.89 1.39
N PRO A 229 3.02 -9.96 1.43
CA PRO A 229 1.88 -10.02 2.34
C PRO A 229 2.27 -9.94 3.82
N GLY A 230 3.45 -10.46 4.19
CA GLY A 230 3.96 -10.40 5.56
C GLY A 230 4.21 -8.97 6.03
N GLN A 231 4.81 -8.12 5.18
CA GLN A 231 5.02 -6.70 5.51
C GLN A 231 3.71 -5.94 5.62
N ARG A 232 2.72 -6.24 4.75
CA ARG A 232 1.39 -5.63 4.83
C ARG A 232 0.66 -5.99 6.12
N LEU A 233 0.70 -7.26 6.49
CA LEU A 233 0.11 -7.74 7.74
C LEU A 233 0.79 -7.10 8.95
N TYR A 234 2.12 -7.07 8.98
CA TYR A 234 2.88 -6.42 10.04
C TYR A 234 2.48 -4.96 10.21
N PHE A 235 2.46 -4.20 9.10
CA PHE A 235 2.04 -2.80 9.11
C PHE A 235 0.60 -2.62 9.60
N ALA A 236 -0.33 -3.45 9.12
CA ALA A 236 -1.74 -3.35 9.52
C ALA A 236 -1.91 -3.63 11.03
N GLN A 237 -1.18 -4.58 11.59
CA GLN A 237 -1.18 -4.91 13.02
C GLN A 237 -0.54 -3.80 13.87
N ASP A 238 0.66 -3.34 13.48
CA ASP A 238 1.35 -2.20 14.10
C ASP A 238 0.45 -0.95 14.12
N PHE A 239 -0.14 -0.63 12.98
CA PHE A 239 -1.08 0.49 12.87
C PHE A 239 -2.33 0.29 13.74
N ALA A 240 -2.86 -0.93 13.84
CA ALA A 240 -3.98 -1.23 14.72
C ALA A 240 -3.64 -1.00 16.21
N PHE A 241 -2.44 -1.38 16.66
CA PHE A 241 -1.98 -1.07 18.01
C PHE A 241 -1.86 0.43 18.24
N PHE A 242 -1.35 1.18 17.24
CA PHE A 242 -1.27 2.63 17.34
C PHE A 242 -2.65 3.28 17.47
N ILE A 243 -3.61 2.89 16.63
CA ILE A 243 -5.01 3.37 16.71
C ILE A 243 -5.64 3.03 18.07
N ARG A 244 -5.46 1.80 18.57
CA ARG A 244 -5.95 1.39 19.88
C ARG A 244 -5.36 2.24 21.01
N ALA A 245 -4.07 2.55 20.93
CA ALA A 245 -3.42 3.41 21.92
C ALA A 245 -4.00 4.84 21.89
N LEU A 246 -4.22 5.42 20.69
CA LEU A 246 -4.88 6.72 20.54
C LEU A 246 -6.30 6.71 21.13
N LEU A 247 -7.07 5.65 20.91
CA LEU A 247 -8.41 5.50 21.46
C LEU A 247 -8.42 5.46 22.98
N SER A 248 -7.43 4.80 23.60
CA SER A 248 -7.32 4.73 25.06
C SER A 248 -7.12 6.09 25.73
N VAL A 249 -6.59 7.08 24.99
CA VAL A 249 -6.42 8.46 25.47
C VAL A 249 -7.72 9.25 25.36
N GLU A 250 -8.48 9.05 24.28
CA GLU A 250 -9.76 9.75 24.05
C GLU A 250 -10.93 9.12 24.82
N ALA A 251 -10.83 7.84 25.18
CA ALA A 251 -11.73 7.12 26.09
C ALA A 251 -10.94 6.65 27.34
N PRO A 252 -10.52 7.57 28.22
CA PRO A 252 -9.73 7.22 29.40
C PRO A 252 -10.52 6.27 30.31
N HIS A 253 -9.82 5.32 30.92
CA HIS A 253 -10.43 4.48 31.95
C HIS A 253 -10.75 5.38 33.14
N GLY A 254 -12.03 5.45 33.53
CA GLY A 254 -12.44 6.09 34.78
C GLY A 254 -11.81 5.42 35.99
#